data_AF-A0A927XX69-F1
#
_entry.id   AF-A0A927XX69-F1
#
_cell.length_a   1.000
_cell.length_b   1.000
_cell.length_c   1.000
_cell.angle_alpha   90.00
_cell.angle_beta   90.00
_cell.angle_gamma   90.00
#
_symmetry.space_group_name_H-M   'P 1'
#
loop_
_entity.id
_entity.type
_entity.pdbx_description
1 polymer ?
#
loop_
_entity_poly.entity_id
_entity_poly.type
_entity_poly.pdbx_seq_one_letter_code
_entity_poly.pdbx_strand_id
1 'polypeptide(L)'
;MKNKGKKDSEETKVIEEKDVVTKSSHVKVGAIILAIVTVFLIGITAFLAIFAVVNSNNYVVKINDEKIGMEEFEMYLKWQMGYMQENTEEEINWDAIEEVSGVPYIDLAKDLTVDLLTETKVQTQEAKKRDITLTKDEEEYIEALVKYSLSESDELSSYELAEEDWIKIYKEYQIINKLTLEIANEELTPYDARHILLLTEEKSEDEKVAIKKKAQDLLDRVLAGEDFAKLASENSEDGGSVNNGGLYQGVAKGSFVQEFENAALSLKDGEIYPQLVESSYGYHIIKLEKKISDTPITQLDNNIYYNVLAIVYEWIENAEIEKGQQFILVR
;
A
#
# COMPACT_ATOMS: atom_id res chain seq x y z
N MET A 1 -105.20 -20.65 17.42
CA MET A 1 -105.33 -19.32 16.78
C MET A 1 -103.97 -18.61 16.86
N LYS A 2 -103.58 -17.98 15.75
CA LYS A 2 -102.43 -17.10 15.45
C LYS A 2 -101.49 -16.67 16.60
N ASN A 3 -100.17 -16.77 16.38
CA ASN A 3 -99.35 -15.59 16.07
C ASN A 3 -97.95 -15.96 15.54
N LYS A 4 -97.61 -15.49 14.34
CA LYS A 4 -96.28 -15.51 13.72
C LYS A 4 -95.83 -14.06 13.60
N GLY A 5 -94.55 -13.79 13.88
CA GLY A 5 -93.85 -12.60 13.39
C GLY A 5 -93.58 -11.52 14.43
N LYS A 6 -92.42 -11.62 15.13
CA LYS A 6 -91.65 -10.47 15.65
C LYS A 6 -90.27 -10.88 16.23
N LYS A 7 -89.47 -11.69 15.54
CA LYS A 7 -88.15 -12.12 16.07
C LYS A 7 -86.94 -11.78 15.19
N ASP A 8 -87.13 -11.44 13.92
CA ASP A 8 -86.01 -11.36 12.98
C ASP A 8 -85.32 -9.97 12.90
N SER A 9 -85.88 -8.91 13.51
CA SER A 9 -85.28 -7.56 13.44
C SER A 9 -84.35 -7.20 14.61
N GLU A 10 -84.46 -7.84 15.77
CA GLU A 10 -83.55 -7.60 16.90
C GLU A 10 -82.27 -8.45 16.81
N GLU A 11 -82.36 -9.70 16.32
CA GLU A 11 -81.17 -10.55 16.12
C GLU A 11 -80.20 -9.95 15.09
N THR A 12 -80.69 -9.36 14.01
CA THR A 12 -79.83 -8.77 12.97
C THR A 12 -79.04 -7.55 13.46
N LYS A 13 -79.62 -6.72 14.35
CA LYS A 13 -78.96 -5.52 14.90
C LYS A 13 -77.92 -5.86 15.97
N VAL A 14 -78.15 -6.93 16.75
CA VAL A 14 -77.21 -7.42 17.77
C VAL A 14 -76.00 -8.11 17.13
N ILE A 15 -76.15 -8.72 15.95
CA ILE A 15 -75.04 -9.32 15.20
C ILE A 15 -74.15 -8.22 14.60
N GLU A 16 -74.71 -7.19 13.98
CA GLU A 16 -73.93 -6.05 13.46
C GLU A 16 -73.15 -5.31 14.57
N GLU A 17 -73.75 -5.10 15.74
CA GLU A 17 -73.08 -4.38 16.84
C GLU A 17 -71.93 -5.20 17.45
N LYS A 18 -72.08 -6.52 17.54
CA LYS A 18 -70.99 -7.43 17.96
C LYS A 18 -69.85 -7.47 16.95
N ASP A 19 -70.15 -7.47 15.65
CA ASP A 19 -69.13 -7.45 14.59
C ASP A 19 -68.39 -6.11 14.49
N VAL A 20 -69.04 -4.98 14.81
CA VAL A 20 -68.40 -3.66 14.88
C VAL A 20 -67.46 -3.56 16.10
N VAL A 21 -67.87 -4.11 17.25
CA VAL A 21 -67.05 -4.11 18.48
C VAL A 21 -65.83 -5.02 18.33
N THR A 22 -65.98 -6.22 17.74
CA THR A 22 -64.85 -7.13 17.49
C THR A 22 -63.89 -6.54 16.47
N LYS A 23 -64.38 -5.99 15.34
CA LYS A 23 -63.54 -5.33 14.33
C LYS A 23 -62.78 -4.13 14.89
N SER A 24 -63.40 -3.30 15.74
CA SER A 24 -62.75 -2.19 16.44
C SER A 24 -61.66 -2.66 17.42
N SER A 25 -61.91 -3.76 18.13
CA SER A 25 -60.91 -4.36 19.03
C SER A 25 -59.71 -4.95 18.28
N HIS A 26 -59.93 -5.61 17.14
CA HIS A 26 -58.85 -6.14 16.30
C HIS A 26 -57.99 -5.04 15.67
N VAL A 27 -58.60 -3.92 15.25
CA VAL A 27 -57.87 -2.74 14.75
C VAL A 27 -57.00 -2.11 15.84
N LYS A 28 -57.50 -2.01 17.07
CA LYS A 28 -56.72 -1.49 18.22
C LYS A 28 -55.57 -2.41 18.61
N VAL A 29 -55.79 -3.73 18.63
CA VAL A 29 -54.73 -4.72 18.88
C VAL A 29 -53.68 -4.71 17.77
N GLY A 30 -54.10 -4.61 16.50
CA GLY A 30 -53.18 -4.48 15.37
C GLY A 30 -52.33 -3.20 15.43
N ALA A 31 -52.92 -2.07 15.83
CA ALA A 31 -52.19 -0.81 16.01
C ALA A 31 -51.18 -0.87 17.18
N ILE A 32 -51.52 -1.54 18.27
CA ILE A 32 -50.60 -1.74 19.42
C ILE A 32 -49.43 -2.64 19.01
N ILE A 33 -49.69 -3.76 18.31
CA ILE A 33 -48.62 -4.64 17.82
C ILE A 33 -47.72 -3.88 16.83
N LEU A 34 -48.28 -3.11 15.91
CA LEU A 34 -47.51 -2.30 14.95
C LEU A 34 -46.64 -1.25 15.68
N ALA A 35 -47.17 -0.59 16.71
CA ALA A 35 -46.43 0.37 17.51
C ALA A 35 -45.27 -0.30 18.27
N ILE A 36 -45.49 -1.48 18.86
CA ILE A 36 -44.44 -2.25 19.55
C ILE A 36 -43.35 -2.68 18.56
N VAL A 37 -43.73 -3.18 17.38
CA VAL A 37 -42.78 -3.56 16.32
C VAL A 37 -41.98 -2.35 15.83
N THR A 38 -42.61 -1.19 15.71
CA THR A 38 -41.95 0.05 15.27
C THR A 38 -40.97 0.56 16.33
N VAL A 39 -41.35 0.55 17.61
CA VAL A 39 -40.43 0.90 18.71
C VAL A 39 -39.25 -0.08 18.79
N PHE A 40 -39.51 -1.38 18.57
CA PHE A 40 -38.47 -2.40 18.55
C PHE A 40 -37.51 -2.22 17.36
N LEU A 41 -38.03 -1.91 16.16
CA LEU A 41 -37.21 -1.61 14.98
C LEU A 41 -36.37 -0.35 15.16
N ILE A 42 -36.94 0.73 15.73
CA ILE A 42 -36.18 1.95 16.07
C ILE A 42 -35.10 1.66 17.12
N GLY A 43 -35.41 0.81 18.11
CA GLY A 43 -34.44 0.35 19.10
C GLY A 43 -33.29 -0.45 18.47
N ILE A 44 -33.60 -1.33 17.52
CA ILE A 44 -32.58 -2.09 16.76
C ILE A 44 -31.73 -1.17 15.89
N THR A 45 -32.33 -0.23 15.16
CA THR A 45 -31.54 0.69 14.31
C THR A 45 -30.68 1.62 15.15
N ALA A 46 -31.18 2.13 16.28
CA ALA A 46 -30.39 2.91 17.23
C ALA A 46 -29.29 2.06 17.87
N PHE A 47 -29.57 0.82 18.26
CA PHE A 47 -28.57 -0.11 18.77
C PHE A 47 -27.51 -0.43 17.72
N LEU A 48 -27.88 -0.68 16.46
CA LEU A 48 -26.94 -0.93 15.36
C LEU A 48 -26.12 0.31 15.03
N ALA A 49 -26.70 1.52 15.11
CA ALA A 49 -25.96 2.77 14.94
C ALA A 49 -24.99 3.03 16.09
N ILE A 50 -25.41 2.79 17.34
CA ILE A 50 -24.53 2.90 18.51
C ILE A 50 -23.45 1.82 18.48
N PHE A 51 -23.80 0.58 18.16
CA PHE A 51 -22.86 -0.52 17.99
C PHE A 51 -21.88 -0.23 16.86
N ALA A 52 -22.34 0.33 15.73
CA ALA A 52 -21.48 0.75 14.63
C ALA A 52 -20.56 1.91 15.03
N VAL A 53 -21.03 2.90 15.82
CA VAL A 53 -20.22 4.03 16.31
C VAL A 53 -19.20 3.59 17.37
N VAL A 54 -19.61 2.71 18.29
CA VAL A 54 -18.73 2.12 19.31
C VAL A 54 -17.68 1.24 18.62
N ASN A 55 -18.08 0.42 17.65
CA ASN A 55 -17.16 -0.45 16.91
C ASN A 55 -16.30 0.34 15.91
N SER A 56 -16.78 1.46 15.35
CA SER A 56 -15.99 2.30 14.44
C SER A 56 -14.84 3.02 15.15
N ASN A 57 -14.93 3.19 16.48
CA ASN A 57 -13.89 3.82 17.30
C ASN A 57 -13.05 2.81 18.09
N ASN A 58 -13.23 1.50 17.87
CA ASN A 58 -12.57 0.44 18.62
C ASN A 58 -11.30 -0.03 17.91
N TYR A 59 -10.30 0.84 17.85
CA TYR A 59 -8.99 0.52 17.29
C TYR A 59 -7.88 1.20 18.10
N VAL A 60 -6.68 0.63 18.02
CA VAL A 60 -5.46 1.15 18.65
C VAL A 60 -4.79 2.17 17.75
N VAL A 61 -4.57 1.82 16.49
CA VAL A 61 -4.03 2.72 15.46
C VAL A 61 -4.75 2.48 14.14
N LYS A 62 -4.91 3.53 13.33
CA LYS A 62 -5.42 3.45 11.97
C LYS A 62 -4.32 3.94 11.02
N ILE A 63 -4.02 3.15 10.00
CA ILE A 63 -3.02 3.43 8.97
C ILE A 63 -3.75 3.44 7.62
N ASN A 64 -3.84 4.61 7.01
CA ASN A 64 -4.73 4.89 5.88
C ASN A 64 -6.19 4.53 6.22
N ASP A 65 -6.78 3.56 5.51
CA ASP A 65 -8.13 3.07 5.76
C ASP A 65 -8.19 1.83 6.68
N GLU A 66 -7.04 1.25 7.03
CA GLU A 66 -6.95 0.04 7.85
C GLU A 66 -6.90 0.37 9.34
N LYS A 67 -7.75 -0.31 10.12
CA LYS A 67 -7.85 -0.17 11.57
C LYS A 67 -7.23 -1.37 12.26
N ILE A 68 -6.24 -1.13 13.10
CA ILE A 68 -5.52 -2.14 13.86
C ILE A 68 -6.15 -2.22 15.26
N GLY A 69 -6.66 -3.39 15.61
CA GLY A 69 -7.27 -3.67 16.92
C GLY A 69 -6.24 -3.98 18.00
N MET A 70 -6.71 -4.16 19.24
CA MET A 70 -5.84 -4.44 20.40
C MET A 70 -5.02 -5.72 20.23
N GLU A 71 -5.66 -6.83 19.84
CA GLU A 71 -5.01 -8.13 19.69
C GLU A 71 -3.82 -8.08 18.71
N GLU A 72 -4.03 -7.47 17.54
CA GLU A 72 -2.96 -7.31 16.56
C GLU A 72 -1.89 -6.32 17.01
N PHE A 73 -2.27 -5.21 17.66
CA PHE A 73 -1.29 -4.27 18.18
C PHE A 73 -0.40 -4.90 19.26
N GLU A 74 -1.00 -5.63 20.20
CA GLU A 74 -0.26 -6.33 21.27
C GLU A 74 0.66 -7.41 20.71
N MET A 75 0.26 -8.11 19.64
CA MET A 75 1.13 -9.04 18.91
C MET A 75 2.40 -8.34 18.40
N TYR A 76 2.24 -7.22 17.67
CA TYR A 76 3.38 -6.46 17.16
C TYR A 76 4.20 -5.79 18.28
N LEU A 77 3.54 -5.36 19.36
CA LEU A 77 4.22 -4.78 20.52
C LEU A 77 5.10 -5.81 21.22
N LYS A 78 4.62 -7.03 21.45
CA LYS A 78 5.44 -8.11 22.01
C LYS A 78 6.66 -8.41 21.15
N TRP A 79 6.47 -8.46 19.83
CA TRP A 79 7.58 -8.62 18.90
C TRP A 79 8.60 -7.49 19.06
N GLN A 80 8.15 -6.24 19.04
CA GLN A 80 9.01 -5.07 19.21
C GLN A 80 9.74 -5.05 20.56
N MET A 81 9.05 -5.42 21.65
CA MET A 81 9.62 -5.49 22.99
C MET A 81 10.71 -6.57 23.09
N GLY A 82 10.45 -7.77 22.54
CA GLY A 82 11.45 -8.83 22.48
C GLY A 82 12.67 -8.41 21.66
N TYR A 83 12.46 -7.74 20.53
CA TYR A 83 13.54 -7.24 19.68
C TYR A 83 14.40 -6.20 20.40
N MET A 84 13.76 -5.26 21.11
CA MET A 84 14.48 -4.28 21.95
C MET A 84 15.28 -4.96 23.05
N GLN A 85 14.72 -5.98 23.71
CA GLN A 85 15.39 -6.72 24.77
C GLN A 85 16.61 -7.51 24.26
N GLU A 86 16.53 -8.13 23.09
CA GLU A 86 17.64 -8.87 22.48
C GLU A 86 18.78 -7.96 22.03
N ASN A 87 18.48 -6.72 21.64
CA ASN A 87 19.45 -5.73 21.20
C ASN A 87 19.98 -4.85 22.35
N THR A 88 19.68 -5.21 23.61
CA THR A 88 20.15 -4.50 24.81
C THR A 88 20.95 -5.46 25.70
N GLU A 89 22.07 -5.01 26.24
CA GLU A 89 22.93 -5.85 27.11
C GLU A 89 22.31 -6.14 28.48
N GLU A 90 21.42 -5.28 28.96
CA GLU A 90 20.74 -5.38 30.25
C GLU A 90 19.23 -5.64 30.09
N GLU A 91 18.62 -6.23 31.13
CA GLU A 91 17.17 -6.43 31.19
C GLU A 91 16.46 -5.07 31.21
N ILE A 92 15.53 -4.86 30.28
CA ILE A 92 14.79 -3.60 30.16
C ILE A 92 13.74 -3.54 31.26
N ASN A 93 13.83 -2.51 32.10
CA ASN A 93 12.71 -2.12 32.94
C ASN A 93 11.73 -1.28 32.12
N TRP A 94 10.64 -1.89 31.67
CA TRP A 94 9.63 -1.27 30.79
C TRP A 94 8.97 -0.02 31.39
N ASP A 95 8.88 0.07 32.72
CA ASP A 95 8.36 1.24 33.44
C ASP A 95 9.42 2.34 33.66
N ALA A 96 10.70 2.06 33.41
CA ALA A 96 11.78 3.04 33.53
C ALA A 96 11.80 4.02 32.35
N ILE A 97 12.35 5.21 32.60
CA ILE A 97 12.56 6.23 31.58
C ILE A 97 13.83 5.88 30.79
N GLU A 98 13.71 5.80 29.47
CA GLU A 98 14.84 5.66 28.56
C GLU A 98 15.61 6.98 28.50
N GLU A 99 16.93 6.92 28.68
CA GLU A 99 17.76 8.10 28.97
C GLU A 99 17.86 9.09 27.81
N VAL A 100 17.84 8.59 26.56
CA VAL A 100 18.05 9.42 25.36
C VAL A 100 16.78 10.16 24.97
N SER A 101 15.66 9.44 24.89
CA SER A 101 14.35 9.95 24.48
C SER A 101 13.60 10.65 25.61
N GLY A 102 13.90 10.31 26.87
CA GLY A 102 13.25 10.88 28.04
C GLY A 102 11.80 10.41 28.25
N VAL A 103 11.40 9.32 27.59
CA VAL A 103 10.07 8.68 27.76
C VAL A 103 10.21 7.28 28.35
N PRO A 104 9.16 6.72 28.98
CA PRO A 104 9.18 5.32 29.42
C PRO A 104 9.50 4.35 28.28
N TYR A 105 10.25 3.28 28.56
CA TYR A 105 10.58 2.26 27.56
C TYR A 105 9.34 1.65 26.91
N ILE A 106 8.25 1.46 27.66
CA ILE A 106 6.98 0.96 27.10
C ILE A 106 6.35 1.95 26.10
N ASP A 107 6.44 3.25 26.35
CA ASP A 107 5.91 4.26 25.43
C ASP A 107 6.77 4.33 24.17
N LEU A 108 8.10 4.21 24.30
CA LEU A 108 9.01 4.08 23.16
C LEU A 108 8.70 2.82 22.34
N ALA A 109 8.51 1.66 22.98
CA ALA A 109 8.16 0.42 22.29
C ALA A 109 6.83 0.54 21.53
N LYS A 110 5.83 1.21 22.12
CA LYS A 110 4.54 1.49 21.46
C LYS A 110 4.67 2.40 20.25
N ASP A 111 5.52 3.42 20.33
CA ASP A 111 5.78 4.31 19.19
C ASP A 111 6.51 3.57 18.06
N LEU A 112 7.55 2.80 18.38
CA LEU A 112 8.24 1.93 17.42
C LEU A 112 7.31 0.87 16.82
N THR A 113 6.33 0.37 17.60
CA THR A 113 5.30 -0.55 17.10
C THR A 113 4.39 0.14 16.09
N VAL A 114 4.07 1.41 16.27
CA VAL A 114 3.30 2.19 15.28
C VAL A 114 4.11 2.36 13.99
N ASP A 115 5.41 2.64 14.08
CA ASP A 115 6.27 2.76 12.91
C ASP A 115 6.38 1.44 12.14
N LEU A 116 6.61 0.33 12.85
CA LEU A 116 6.66 -1.02 12.29
C LEU A 116 5.34 -1.42 11.62
N LEU A 117 4.21 -1.15 12.29
CA LEU A 117 2.89 -1.36 11.71
C LEU A 117 2.68 -0.47 10.49
N THR A 118 3.13 0.78 10.51
CA THR A 118 3.00 1.69 9.35
C THR A 118 3.75 1.12 8.15
N GLU A 119 5.02 0.75 8.32
CA GLU A 119 5.82 0.13 7.27
C GLU A 119 5.16 -1.15 6.72
N THR A 120 4.66 -2.00 7.61
CA THR A 120 4.05 -3.28 7.24
C THR A 120 2.70 -3.10 6.54
N LYS A 121 1.82 -2.25 7.08
CA LYS A 121 0.45 -2.05 6.58
C LYS A 121 0.43 -1.24 5.28
N VAL A 122 1.27 -0.23 5.13
CA VAL A 122 1.41 0.49 3.87
C VAL A 122 1.81 -0.47 2.75
N GLN A 123 2.84 -1.29 2.97
CA GLN A 123 3.30 -2.25 1.95
C GLN A 123 2.25 -3.34 1.67
N THR A 124 1.62 -3.93 2.69
CA THR A 124 0.58 -4.96 2.45
C THR A 124 -0.67 -4.39 1.77
N GLN A 125 -1.02 -3.12 2.01
CA GLN A 125 -2.07 -2.43 1.25
C GLN A 125 -1.67 -2.23 -0.23
N GLU A 126 -0.42 -1.87 -0.50
CA GLU A 126 0.10 -1.76 -1.88
C GLU A 126 0.18 -3.10 -2.60
N ALA A 127 0.54 -4.17 -1.89
CA ALA A 127 0.49 -5.53 -2.38
C ALA A 127 -0.95 -5.93 -2.78
N LYS A 128 -1.93 -5.60 -1.93
CA LYS A 128 -3.35 -5.86 -2.20
C LYS A 128 -3.86 -5.10 -3.42
N LYS A 129 -3.42 -3.85 -3.64
CA LYS A 129 -3.77 -3.07 -4.85
C LYS A 129 -3.26 -3.72 -6.14
N ARG A 130 -2.19 -4.52 -6.05
CA ARG A 130 -1.56 -5.27 -7.15
C ARG A 130 -2.01 -6.74 -7.23
N ASP A 131 -3.03 -7.12 -6.45
CA ASP A 131 -3.51 -8.51 -6.37
C ASP A 131 -2.41 -9.52 -5.94
N ILE A 132 -1.37 -9.06 -5.24
CA ILE A 132 -0.29 -9.90 -4.72
C ILE A 132 -0.80 -10.67 -3.51
N THR A 133 -0.81 -11.99 -3.64
CA THR A 133 -1.28 -12.93 -2.62
C THR A 133 -0.34 -14.12 -2.50
N LEU A 134 -0.47 -14.85 -1.40
CA LEU A 134 0.19 -16.14 -1.24
C LEU A 134 -0.64 -17.23 -1.92
N THR A 135 0.05 -18.14 -2.60
CA THR A 135 -0.50 -19.40 -3.05
C THR A 135 -0.67 -20.34 -1.86
N LYS A 136 -1.53 -21.35 -2.01
CA LYS A 136 -1.73 -22.36 -0.99
C LYS A 136 -0.43 -23.07 -0.59
N ASP A 137 0.43 -23.37 -1.55
CA ASP A 137 1.71 -24.05 -1.30
C ASP A 137 2.68 -23.14 -0.52
N GLU A 138 2.70 -21.83 -0.80
CA GLU A 138 3.49 -20.86 -0.03
C GLU A 138 2.98 -20.75 1.41
N GLU A 139 1.65 -20.74 1.61
CA GLU A 139 1.07 -20.72 2.96
C GLU A 139 1.42 -21.98 3.76
N GLU A 140 1.25 -23.17 3.17
CA GLU A 140 1.60 -24.44 3.82
C GLU A 140 3.10 -24.52 4.14
N TYR A 141 3.95 -23.98 3.25
CA TYR A 141 5.40 -23.89 3.48
C TYR A 141 5.73 -22.97 4.65
N ILE A 142 5.11 -21.79 4.73
CA ILE A 142 5.32 -20.84 5.84
C ILE A 142 4.90 -21.46 7.17
N GLU A 143 3.75 -22.14 7.20
CA GLU A 143 3.26 -22.82 8.40
C GLU A 143 4.24 -23.92 8.86
N ALA A 144 4.74 -24.74 7.94
CA ALA A 144 5.74 -25.74 8.24
C ALA A 144 7.07 -25.12 8.72
N LEU A 145 7.49 -24.02 8.11
CA LEU A 145 8.71 -23.30 8.47
C LEU A 145 8.62 -22.73 9.89
N VAL A 146 7.52 -22.02 10.22
CA VAL A 146 7.33 -21.44 11.56
C VAL A 146 7.34 -22.54 12.62
N LYS A 147 6.61 -23.63 12.38
CA LYS A 147 6.58 -24.77 13.31
C LYS A 147 7.96 -25.39 13.52
N TYR A 148 8.73 -25.55 12.45
CA TYR A 148 10.10 -26.04 12.54
C TYR A 148 10.98 -25.07 13.33
N SER A 149 10.94 -23.78 13.01
CA SER A 149 11.76 -22.76 13.67
C SER A 149 11.44 -22.64 15.17
N LEU A 150 10.17 -22.74 15.56
CA LEU A 150 9.76 -22.79 16.98
C LEU A 150 10.21 -24.08 17.69
N SER A 151 10.44 -25.17 16.97
CA SER A 151 10.91 -26.43 17.55
C SER A 151 12.44 -26.50 17.71
N GLU A 152 13.18 -25.72 16.93
CA GLU A 152 14.65 -25.77 16.86
C GLU A 152 15.34 -24.54 17.45
N SER A 153 14.65 -23.40 17.51
CA SER A 153 15.23 -22.13 17.97
C SER A 153 14.56 -21.63 19.24
N ASP A 154 15.38 -21.45 20.28
CA ASP A 154 14.97 -20.76 21.49
C ASP A 154 14.66 -19.26 21.21
N GLU A 155 15.18 -18.70 20.10
CA GLU A 155 15.03 -17.29 19.71
C GLU A 155 13.56 -16.93 19.47
N LEU A 156 12.84 -17.60 18.56
CA LEU A 156 11.42 -17.30 18.33
C LEU A 156 10.54 -17.60 19.55
N SER A 157 10.96 -18.56 20.39
CA SER A 157 10.25 -18.93 21.61
C SER A 157 10.39 -17.87 22.71
N SER A 158 11.39 -16.98 22.63
CA SER A 158 11.67 -15.93 23.61
C SER A 158 10.62 -14.81 23.61
N TYR A 159 9.97 -14.58 22.47
CA TYR A 159 9.09 -13.42 22.22
C TYR A 159 7.67 -13.56 22.80
N GLU A 160 7.35 -14.67 23.49
CA GLU A 160 6.01 -14.94 24.07
C GLU A 160 4.83 -14.77 23.09
N LEU A 161 5.08 -15.04 21.81
CA LEU A 161 4.09 -15.03 20.73
C LEU A 161 3.53 -16.44 20.48
N ALA A 162 2.27 -16.51 20.07
CA ALA A 162 1.66 -17.77 19.69
C ALA A 162 2.19 -18.26 18.33
N GLU A 163 2.06 -19.55 18.04
CA GLU A 163 2.42 -20.12 16.74
C GLU A 163 1.63 -19.43 15.61
N GLU A 164 0.34 -19.15 15.85
CA GLU A 164 -0.53 -18.48 14.88
C GLU A 164 -0.10 -17.03 14.59
N ASP A 165 0.43 -16.33 15.58
CA ASP A 165 0.96 -14.96 15.45
C ASP A 165 2.22 -14.95 14.57
N TRP A 166 3.13 -15.89 14.82
CA TRP A 166 4.32 -16.07 13.99
C TRP A 166 3.96 -16.42 12.54
N ILE A 167 2.99 -17.32 12.34
CA ILE A 167 2.49 -17.64 11.00
C ILE A 167 1.98 -16.37 10.31
N LYS A 168 1.21 -15.53 11.01
CA LYS A 168 0.70 -14.27 10.46
C LYS A 168 1.83 -13.32 10.05
N ILE A 169 2.81 -13.08 10.93
CA ILE A 169 3.96 -12.20 10.67
C ILE A 169 4.75 -12.69 9.45
N TYR A 170 5.03 -14.00 9.37
CA TYR A 170 5.76 -14.57 8.24
C TYR A 170 4.96 -14.50 6.93
N LYS A 171 3.62 -14.66 6.97
CA LYS A 171 2.78 -14.47 5.79
C LYS A 171 2.82 -13.01 5.29
N GLU A 172 2.72 -12.03 6.19
CA GLU A 172 2.85 -10.60 5.83
C GLU A 172 4.24 -10.30 5.26
N TYR A 173 5.31 -10.83 5.87
CA TYR A 173 6.67 -10.70 5.37
C TYR A 173 6.85 -11.28 3.96
N GLN A 174 6.28 -12.46 3.69
CA GLN A 174 6.36 -13.06 2.34
C GLN A 174 5.56 -12.27 1.30
N ILE A 175 4.41 -11.70 1.66
CA ILE A 175 3.67 -10.80 0.78
C ILE A 175 4.50 -9.56 0.44
N ILE A 176 5.15 -8.96 1.45
CA ILE A 176 6.04 -7.81 1.27
C ILE A 176 7.21 -8.18 0.37
N ASN A 177 7.86 -9.33 0.56
CA ASN A 177 8.94 -9.77 -0.34
C ASN A 177 8.49 -9.91 -1.80
N LYS A 178 7.30 -10.47 -2.03
CA LYS A 178 6.73 -10.57 -3.38
C LYS A 178 6.45 -9.19 -3.98
N LEU A 179 5.90 -8.28 -3.19
CA LEU A 179 5.71 -6.88 -3.58
C LEU A 179 7.04 -6.22 -3.96
N THR A 180 8.07 -6.36 -3.14
CA THR A 180 9.39 -5.76 -3.37
C THR A 180 10.00 -6.26 -4.69
N LEU A 181 9.86 -7.56 -4.99
CA LEU A 181 10.29 -8.12 -6.27
C LEU A 181 9.44 -7.60 -7.43
N GLU A 182 8.13 -7.47 -7.26
CA GLU A 182 7.24 -6.93 -8.29
C GLU A 182 7.59 -5.47 -8.61
N ILE A 183 7.75 -4.61 -7.60
CA ILE A 183 8.22 -3.23 -7.76
C ILE A 183 9.57 -3.21 -8.47
N ALA A 184 10.51 -4.05 -8.07
CA ALA A 184 11.80 -4.12 -8.74
C ALA A 184 11.64 -4.47 -10.23
N ASN A 185 10.76 -5.41 -10.56
CA ASN A 185 10.50 -5.78 -11.95
C ASN A 185 9.73 -4.71 -12.72
N GLU A 186 8.79 -3.99 -12.12
CA GLU A 186 8.03 -2.93 -12.79
C GLU A 186 8.86 -1.67 -12.97
N GLU A 187 9.51 -1.24 -11.89
CA GLU A 187 10.14 0.07 -11.79
C GLU A 187 11.63 -0.01 -12.12
N LEU A 188 12.33 -1.08 -11.77
CA LEU A 188 13.79 -1.16 -11.92
C LEU A 188 14.23 -2.04 -13.09
N THR A 189 13.32 -2.40 -14.00
CA THR A 189 13.67 -3.13 -15.24
C THR A 189 14.80 -2.38 -15.96
N PRO A 190 16.00 -2.99 -16.08
CA PRO A 190 17.10 -2.36 -16.76
C PRO A 190 16.74 -2.09 -18.23
N TYR A 191 17.35 -1.07 -18.81
CA TYR A 191 17.11 -0.75 -20.20
C TYR A 191 18.41 -0.45 -20.94
N ASP A 192 18.41 -0.74 -22.24
CA ASP A 192 19.46 -0.29 -23.13
C ASP A 192 19.00 1.02 -23.76
N ALA A 193 19.79 2.08 -23.60
CA ALA A 193 19.52 3.39 -24.18
C ALA A 193 20.72 3.89 -24.97
N ARG A 194 20.44 4.59 -26.06
CA ARG A 194 21.45 5.29 -26.85
C ARG A 194 21.18 6.77 -26.81
N HIS A 195 22.23 7.58 -26.69
CA HIS A 195 22.05 9.03 -26.68
C HIS A 195 23.18 9.84 -27.32
N ILE A 196 22.85 11.09 -27.64
CA ILE A 196 23.79 12.15 -28.02
C ILE A 196 23.59 13.28 -27.03
N LEU A 197 24.66 13.65 -26.34
CA LEU A 197 24.69 14.80 -25.44
C LEU A 197 25.46 15.94 -26.07
N LEU A 198 24.89 17.15 -26.08
CA LEU A 198 25.63 18.39 -26.30
C LEU A 198 25.64 19.22 -25.01
N LEU A 199 26.83 19.52 -24.49
CA LEU A 199 27.03 20.14 -23.18
C LEU A 199 26.75 21.64 -23.21
N THR A 200 25.99 22.13 -22.23
CA THR A 200 25.71 23.55 -22.02
C THR A 200 26.21 24.10 -20.70
N GLU A 201 26.81 23.26 -19.85
CA GLU A 201 27.47 23.69 -18.62
C GLU A 201 28.58 24.70 -18.93
N GLU A 202 28.65 25.76 -18.13
CA GLU A 202 29.63 26.84 -18.28
C GLU A 202 29.58 27.58 -19.65
N LYS A 203 28.48 27.44 -20.41
CA LYS A 203 28.25 28.17 -21.68
C LYS A 203 27.44 29.43 -21.45
N SER A 204 27.74 30.47 -22.22
CA SER A 204 26.90 31.67 -22.31
C SER A 204 25.56 31.39 -22.99
N GLU A 205 24.57 32.25 -22.78
CA GLU A 205 23.25 32.10 -23.42
C GLU A 205 23.31 32.08 -24.94
N ASP A 206 24.19 32.89 -25.56
CA ASP A 206 24.38 32.90 -27.01
C ASP A 206 24.95 31.56 -27.52
N GLU A 207 25.88 30.95 -26.76
CA GLU A 207 26.41 29.61 -27.07
C GLU A 207 25.32 28.54 -26.92
N LYS A 208 24.51 28.61 -25.86
CA LYS A 208 23.40 27.66 -25.65
C LYS A 208 22.40 27.68 -26.80
N VAL A 209 22.08 28.86 -27.35
CA VAL A 209 21.20 28.98 -28.53
C VAL A 209 21.80 28.27 -29.74
N ALA A 210 23.10 28.43 -29.98
CA ALA A 210 23.79 27.73 -31.07
C ALA A 210 23.83 26.21 -30.86
N ILE A 211 24.09 25.76 -29.63
CA ILE A 211 24.13 24.35 -29.26
C ILE A 211 22.74 23.72 -29.41
N LYS A 212 21.67 24.39 -28.95
CA LYS A 212 20.29 23.93 -29.12
C LYS A 212 19.94 23.75 -30.60
N LYS A 213 20.35 24.69 -31.45
CA LYS A 213 20.14 24.58 -32.90
C LYS A 213 20.89 23.38 -33.50
N LYS A 214 22.13 23.12 -33.05
CA LYS A 214 22.90 21.94 -33.46
C LYS A 214 22.23 20.64 -32.98
N ALA A 215 21.78 20.60 -31.73
CA ALA A 215 21.05 19.46 -31.17
C ALA A 215 19.79 19.17 -32.01
N GLN A 216 19.03 20.21 -32.36
CA GLN A 216 17.80 20.06 -33.13
C GLN A 216 18.07 19.50 -34.54
N ASP A 217 19.12 19.98 -35.22
CA ASP A 217 19.55 19.44 -36.51
C ASP A 217 19.90 17.94 -36.43
N LEU A 218 20.64 17.54 -35.39
CA LEU A 218 20.99 16.13 -35.17
C LEU A 218 19.75 15.28 -34.88
N LEU A 219 18.80 15.79 -34.09
CA LEU A 219 17.53 15.10 -33.83
C LEU A 219 16.75 14.90 -35.12
N ASP A 220 16.61 15.94 -35.94
CA ASP A 220 15.89 15.89 -37.21
C ASP A 220 16.51 14.86 -38.17
N ARG A 221 17.84 14.77 -38.21
CA ARG A 221 18.59 13.78 -39.01
C ARG A 221 18.38 12.34 -38.52
N VAL A 222 18.42 12.13 -37.21
CA VAL A 222 18.13 10.82 -36.59
C VAL A 222 16.68 10.41 -36.89
N LEU A 223 15.71 11.31 -36.76
CA LEU A 223 14.31 11.05 -37.06
C LEU A 223 14.07 10.80 -38.57
N ALA A 224 14.90 11.37 -39.44
CA ALA A 224 14.91 11.10 -40.88
C ALA A 224 15.57 9.75 -41.25
N GLY A 225 16.10 9.01 -40.28
CA GLY A 225 16.67 7.67 -40.47
C GLY A 225 18.18 7.64 -40.70
N GLU A 226 18.90 8.74 -40.43
CA GLU A 226 20.36 8.69 -40.39
C GLU A 226 20.86 7.81 -39.22
N ASP A 227 22.01 7.16 -39.41
CA ASP A 227 22.58 6.24 -38.42
C ASP A 227 22.89 6.96 -37.09
N PHE A 228 22.11 6.63 -36.07
CA PHE A 228 22.24 7.22 -34.73
C PHE A 228 23.64 6.99 -34.15
N ALA A 229 24.17 5.77 -34.25
CA ALA A 229 25.44 5.41 -33.64
C ALA A 229 26.60 6.21 -34.25
N LYS A 230 26.57 6.39 -35.57
CA LYS A 230 27.52 7.25 -36.27
C LYS A 230 27.40 8.71 -35.81
N LEU A 231 26.20 9.27 -35.78
CA LEU A 231 25.99 10.64 -35.33
C LEU A 231 26.44 10.86 -33.89
N ALA A 232 26.17 9.89 -33.01
CA ALA A 232 26.63 9.92 -31.63
C ALA A 232 28.16 9.92 -31.54
N SER A 233 28.85 9.02 -32.25
CA SER A 233 30.31 8.98 -32.25
C SER A 233 30.97 10.23 -32.85
N GLU A 234 30.31 10.91 -33.79
CA GLU A 234 30.83 12.12 -34.43
C GLU A 234 30.51 13.41 -33.64
N ASN A 235 29.43 13.42 -32.85
CA ASN A 235 28.89 14.67 -32.29
C ASN A 235 28.65 14.68 -30.78
N SER A 236 28.53 13.51 -30.13
CA SER A 236 28.25 13.46 -28.69
C SER A 236 29.45 13.93 -27.88
N GLU A 237 29.17 14.72 -26.85
CA GLU A 237 30.14 15.18 -25.85
C GLU A 237 30.10 14.32 -24.58
N ASP A 238 29.27 13.27 -24.54
CA ASP A 238 29.29 12.27 -23.47
C ASP A 238 30.47 11.29 -23.62
N GLY A 239 31.50 11.48 -22.81
CA GLY A 239 32.69 10.62 -22.81
C GLY A 239 32.42 9.15 -22.45
N GLY A 240 31.34 8.85 -21.72
CA GLY A 240 31.05 7.49 -21.27
C GLY A 240 30.51 6.56 -22.37
N SER A 241 29.85 7.12 -23.40
CA SER A 241 29.21 6.32 -24.45
C SER A 241 29.59 6.70 -25.89
N VAL A 242 30.24 7.85 -26.13
CA VAL A 242 30.62 8.32 -27.48
C VAL A 242 31.37 7.27 -28.31
N ASN A 243 32.26 6.52 -27.67
CA ASN A 243 33.08 5.48 -28.32
C ASN A 243 32.29 4.21 -28.67
N ASN A 244 31.07 4.05 -28.14
CA ASN A 244 30.15 2.94 -28.43
C ASN A 244 28.90 3.42 -29.19
N GLY A 245 29.04 4.54 -29.92
CA GLY A 245 27.93 5.16 -30.65
C GLY A 245 26.81 5.67 -29.75
N GLY A 246 27.12 6.08 -28.52
CA GLY A 246 26.14 6.60 -27.57
C GLY A 246 25.41 5.55 -26.75
N LEU A 247 25.73 4.25 -26.88
CA LEU A 247 25.01 3.14 -26.24
C LEU A 247 25.47 2.89 -24.80
N TYR A 248 24.52 2.87 -23.88
CA TYR A 248 24.60 2.24 -22.57
C TYR A 248 23.73 0.99 -22.53
N GLN A 249 24.25 -0.07 -21.91
CA GLN A 249 23.54 -1.34 -21.76
C GLN A 249 23.27 -1.65 -20.30
N GLY A 250 22.12 -2.24 -20.00
CA GLY A 250 21.77 -2.62 -18.62
C GLY A 250 21.68 -1.43 -17.67
N VAL A 251 21.23 -0.28 -18.17
CA VAL A 251 21.04 0.93 -17.37
C VAL A 251 19.97 0.64 -16.32
N ALA A 252 20.34 0.70 -15.05
CA ALA A 252 19.37 0.64 -13.96
C ALA A 252 18.59 1.96 -13.88
N LYS A 253 17.29 1.90 -13.55
CA LYS A 253 16.52 3.11 -13.30
C LYS A 253 17.18 3.96 -12.19
N GLY A 254 17.17 5.28 -12.34
CA GLY A 254 17.86 6.22 -11.46
C GLY A 254 19.35 6.44 -11.78
N SER A 255 19.91 5.74 -12.79
CA SER A 255 21.33 5.93 -13.16
C SER A 255 21.59 7.23 -13.95
N PHE A 256 20.54 7.84 -14.50
CA PHE A 256 20.62 9.07 -15.27
C PHE A 256 19.73 10.16 -14.66
N VAL A 257 19.93 11.40 -15.12
CA VAL A 257 19.07 12.53 -14.74
C VAL A 257 17.60 12.25 -15.09
N GLN A 258 16.70 12.75 -14.26
CA GLN A 258 15.27 12.44 -14.35
C GLN A 258 14.67 12.77 -15.72
N GLU A 259 15.11 13.87 -16.36
CA GLU A 259 14.61 14.29 -17.66
C GLU A 259 14.97 13.28 -18.77
N PHE A 260 16.19 12.74 -18.72
CA PHE A 260 16.64 11.70 -19.64
C PHE A 260 15.81 10.43 -19.44
N GLU A 261 15.71 10.00 -18.19
CA GLU A 261 15.09 8.72 -17.85
C GLU A 261 13.59 8.72 -18.18
N ASN A 262 12.88 9.82 -17.85
CA ASN A 262 11.47 9.98 -18.21
C ASN A 262 11.26 9.87 -19.72
N ALA A 263 12.13 10.51 -20.51
CA ALA A 263 12.06 10.43 -21.97
C ALA A 263 12.33 9.00 -22.47
N ALA A 264 13.41 8.36 -22.01
CA ALA A 264 13.78 7.01 -22.42
C ALA A 264 12.68 5.98 -22.08
N LEU A 265 12.15 6.00 -20.85
CA LEU A 265 11.19 5.01 -20.38
C LEU A 265 9.77 5.21 -20.95
N SER A 266 9.47 6.40 -21.47
CA SER A 266 8.20 6.70 -22.18
C SER A 266 8.11 6.04 -23.56
N LEU A 267 9.24 5.58 -24.10
CA LEU A 267 9.35 5.00 -25.44
C LEU A 267 9.05 3.50 -25.45
N LYS A 268 8.71 2.99 -26.63
CA LYS A 268 8.77 1.56 -26.93
C LYS A 268 10.15 1.18 -27.46
N ASP A 269 10.45 -0.12 -27.43
CA ASP A 269 11.70 -0.67 -27.93
C ASP A 269 12.00 -0.20 -29.37
N GLY A 270 13.20 0.34 -29.57
CA GLY A 270 13.70 0.86 -30.83
C GLY A 270 13.27 2.29 -31.17
N GLU A 271 12.37 2.92 -30.41
CA GLU A 271 11.90 4.28 -30.69
C GLU A 271 12.89 5.37 -30.27
N ILE A 272 12.81 6.51 -30.96
CA ILE A 272 13.57 7.74 -30.68
C ILE A 272 12.62 8.75 -30.04
N TYR A 273 13.05 9.43 -29.00
CA TYR A 273 12.26 10.49 -28.38
C TYR A 273 12.09 11.65 -29.37
N PRO A 274 10.84 12.11 -29.63
CA PRO A 274 10.57 13.00 -30.76
C PRO A 274 10.99 14.46 -30.52
N GLN A 275 11.48 14.80 -29.34
CA GLN A 275 11.83 16.16 -28.93
C GLN A 275 13.22 16.19 -28.29
N LEU A 276 13.85 17.36 -28.25
CA LEU A 276 15.06 17.53 -27.45
C LEU A 276 14.72 17.49 -25.96
N VAL A 277 15.55 16.80 -25.19
CA VAL A 277 15.46 16.77 -23.73
C VAL A 277 16.53 17.69 -23.17
N GLU A 278 16.14 18.61 -22.29
CA GLU A 278 17.05 19.56 -21.63
C GLU A 278 17.27 19.12 -20.18
N SER A 279 18.50 19.24 -19.70
CA SER A 279 18.91 18.92 -18.32
C SER A 279 19.97 19.93 -17.84
N SER A 280 20.46 19.78 -16.62
CA SER A 280 21.60 20.56 -16.12
C SER A 280 22.87 20.42 -16.97
N TYR A 281 23.09 19.25 -17.60
CA TYR A 281 24.26 18.99 -18.44
C TYR A 281 24.15 19.65 -19.82
N GLY A 282 22.94 19.67 -20.38
CA GLY A 282 22.67 20.19 -21.72
C GLY A 282 21.56 19.45 -22.45
N TYR A 283 21.68 19.38 -23.78
CA TYR A 283 20.65 18.83 -24.66
C TYR A 283 20.94 17.38 -25.03
N HIS A 284 19.93 16.54 -24.82
CA HIS A 284 19.97 15.10 -25.09
C HIS A 284 19.05 14.74 -26.26
N ILE A 285 19.55 13.86 -27.11
CA ILE A 285 18.79 13.12 -28.12
C ILE A 285 18.81 11.66 -27.69
N ILE A 286 17.65 11.05 -27.51
CA ILE A 286 17.52 9.78 -26.80
C ILE A 286 16.82 8.76 -27.68
N LYS A 287 17.33 7.53 -27.69
CA LYS A 287 16.70 6.35 -28.27
C LYS A 287 16.64 5.25 -27.20
N LEU A 288 15.48 4.64 -27.04
CA LEU A 288 15.37 3.40 -26.29
C LEU A 288 15.71 2.25 -27.23
N GLU A 289 16.75 1.48 -26.94
CA GLU A 289 17.06 0.29 -27.74
C GLU A 289 16.11 -0.85 -27.35
N LYS A 290 16.03 -1.15 -26.06
CA LYS A 290 15.07 -2.10 -25.50
C LYS A 290 14.93 -1.96 -24.00
N LYS A 291 13.77 -2.33 -23.47
CA LYS A 291 13.61 -2.70 -22.06
C LYS A 291 14.10 -4.14 -21.90
N ILE A 292 14.95 -4.41 -20.90
CA ILE A 292 15.49 -5.74 -20.65
C ILE A 292 14.48 -6.48 -19.76
N SER A 293 13.41 -7.01 -20.37
CA SER A 293 12.32 -7.70 -19.68
C SER A 293 12.58 -9.19 -19.42
N ASP A 294 13.63 -9.78 -20.00
CA ASP A 294 13.67 -11.24 -20.21
C ASP A 294 14.22 -12.04 -19.04
N THR A 295 14.66 -11.39 -17.97
CA THR A 295 15.01 -12.07 -16.73
C THR A 295 14.39 -11.31 -15.59
N PRO A 296 13.27 -11.82 -15.03
CA PRO A 296 12.70 -11.25 -13.83
C PRO A 296 13.78 -11.13 -12.75
N ILE A 297 13.81 -9.99 -12.07
CA ILE A 297 14.56 -9.83 -10.83
C ILE A 297 13.96 -10.83 -9.85
N THR A 298 14.68 -11.92 -9.59
CA THR A 298 14.32 -12.96 -8.63
C THR A 298 15.03 -12.79 -7.29
N GLN A 299 16.02 -11.89 -7.23
CA GLN A 299 16.80 -11.56 -6.04
C GLN A 299 17.15 -10.08 -6.08
N LEU A 300 17.12 -9.43 -4.92
CA LEU A 300 17.49 -8.03 -4.77
C LEU A 300 18.99 -7.96 -4.46
N ASP A 301 19.77 -7.30 -5.32
CA ASP A 301 21.06 -6.80 -4.89
C ASP A 301 20.89 -5.51 -4.05
N ASN A 302 21.96 -5.04 -3.41
CA ASN A 302 21.89 -3.86 -2.55
C ASN A 302 21.38 -2.62 -3.28
N ASN A 303 21.75 -2.42 -4.55
CA ASN A 303 21.33 -1.23 -5.31
C ASN A 303 19.83 -1.29 -5.61
N ILE A 304 19.36 -2.44 -6.10
CA ILE A 304 17.93 -2.69 -6.35
C ILE A 304 17.14 -2.53 -5.05
N TYR A 305 17.63 -3.10 -3.94
CA TYR A 305 16.99 -2.97 -2.63
C TYR A 305 16.82 -1.51 -2.20
N TYR A 306 17.87 -0.69 -2.27
CA TYR A 306 17.78 0.71 -1.87
C TYR A 306 16.86 1.54 -2.78
N ASN A 307 16.81 1.22 -4.07
CA ASN A 307 15.89 1.90 -4.99
C ASN A 307 14.42 1.54 -4.72
N VAL A 308 14.11 0.26 -4.44
CA VAL A 308 12.75 -0.11 -4.00
C VAL A 308 12.43 0.53 -2.64
N LEU A 309 13.40 0.56 -1.72
CA LEU A 309 13.22 1.15 -0.40
C LEU A 309 12.90 2.65 -0.50
N ALA A 310 13.50 3.39 -1.44
CA ALA A 310 13.17 4.79 -1.68
C ALA A 310 11.69 4.99 -2.09
N ILE A 311 11.16 4.09 -2.93
CA ILE A 311 9.74 4.09 -3.33
C ILE A 311 8.85 3.78 -2.13
N VAL A 312 9.21 2.77 -1.33
CA VAL A 312 8.47 2.40 -0.11
C VAL A 312 8.46 3.55 0.90
N TYR A 313 9.57 4.26 1.08
CA TYR A 313 9.63 5.42 1.96
C TYR A 313 8.68 6.54 1.52
N GLU A 314 8.57 6.81 0.22
CA GLU A 314 7.60 7.78 -0.28
C GLU A 314 6.16 7.38 0.08
N TRP A 315 5.83 6.08 0.05
CA TRP A 315 4.51 5.61 0.48
C TRP A 315 4.28 5.78 1.98
N ILE A 316 5.30 5.49 2.80
CA ILE A 316 5.25 5.63 4.26
C ILE A 316 5.12 7.10 4.65
N GLU A 317 5.89 8.00 4.03
CA GLU A 317 5.80 9.46 4.30
C GLU A 317 4.42 10.04 3.97
N ASN A 318 3.73 9.45 2.99
CA ASN A 318 2.39 9.85 2.59
C ASN A 318 1.26 9.11 3.35
N ALA A 319 1.60 8.22 4.28
CA ALA A 319 0.61 7.44 5.02
C ALA A 319 -0.14 8.29 6.07
N GLU A 320 -1.46 8.11 6.16
CA GLU A 320 -2.27 8.74 7.18
C GLU A 320 -2.29 7.88 8.46
N ILE A 321 -1.70 8.38 9.55
CA ILE A 321 -1.63 7.67 10.84
C ILE A 321 -2.52 8.36 11.88
N GLU A 322 -3.44 7.60 12.48
CA GLU A 322 -4.32 8.08 13.55
C GLU A 322 -4.24 7.14 14.77
N LYS A 323 -3.76 7.63 15.91
CA LYS A 323 -3.79 6.90 17.19
C LYS A 323 -5.20 6.95 17.78
N GLY A 324 -5.82 5.78 17.94
CA GLY A 324 -7.17 5.63 18.46
C GLY A 324 -7.25 5.70 19.99
N GLN A 325 -8.47 5.67 20.52
CA GLN A 325 -8.72 5.77 21.98
C GLN A 325 -8.09 4.63 22.78
N GLN A 326 -7.91 3.46 22.15
CA GLN A 326 -7.33 2.29 22.81
C GLN A 326 -5.81 2.38 22.95
N PHE A 327 -5.12 3.28 22.24
CA PHE A 327 -3.66 3.41 22.31
C PHE A 327 -3.15 3.69 23.73
N ILE A 328 -3.92 4.44 24.53
CA ILE A 328 -3.59 4.76 25.92
C ILE A 328 -3.80 3.54 26.84
N LEU A 329 -4.61 2.56 26.42
CA LEU A 329 -4.93 1.37 27.20
C LEU A 329 -3.92 0.23 27.01
N VAL A 330 -3.09 0.30 25.97
CA VAL A 330 -2.00 -0.65 25.72
C VAL A 330 -0.97 -0.55 26.84
N ARG A 331 -0.59 -1.69 27.40
CA ARG A 331 0.34 -1.82 28.53
C ARG A 331 1.40 -2.86 28.28
#